data_AF-A0A534IIA8-F1
#
_entry.id   AF-A0A534IIA8-F1
#
_cell.length_a   1.000
_cell.length_b   1.000
_cell.length_c   1.000
_cell.angle_alpha   90.00
_cell.angle_beta   90.00
_cell.angle_gamma   90.00
#
_symmetry.space_group_name_H-M   'P 1'
#
loop_
_entity.id
_entity.type
_entity.pdbx_description
1 polymer ?
#
loop_
_entity_poly.entity_id
_entity_poly.type
_entity_poly.pdbx_seq_one_letter_code
_entity_poly.pdbx_strand_id
1 'polypeptide(L)'
;MTDDQRVRAEKELRDAARDLERARGEFNDDATAKRNEEMSRLQKTLGEEVRSYAKAQNYDLILTGESVVYAAPAYDITPAILAALQARSAAAPATPAAPAPPAPPAVAKPAPPAKPEKH
;
A
#
# COMPACT_ATOMS: atom_id res chain seq x y z
N MET A 1 15.96 31.03 32.82
CA MET A 1 14.84 30.96 31.87
C MET A 1 13.90 32.09 32.24
N THR A 2 13.94 33.20 31.50
CA THR A 2 12.96 34.29 31.68
C THR A 2 11.62 33.88 31.06
N ASP A 3 10.50 34.44 31.52
CA ASP A 3 9.17 34.10 30.99
C ASP A 3 9.08 34.28 29.47
N ASP A 4 9.73 35.30 28.91
CA ASP A 4 9.86 35.50 27.45
C ASP A 4 10.52 34.33 26.72
N GLN A 5 11.54 33.70 27.30
CA GLN A 5 12.21 32.54 26.71
C GLN A 5 11.28 31.31 26.71
N ARG A 6 10.45 31.15 27.74
CA ARG A 6 9.48 30.05 27.83
C ARG A 6 8.38 30.19 26.78
N VAL A 7 7.80 31.40 26.64
CA VAL A 7 6.75 31.68 25.66
C VAL A 7 7.26 31.47 24.22
N ARG A 8 8.50 31.85 23.92
CA ARG A 8 9.11 31.60 22.60
C ARG A 8 9.30 30.11 22.33
N ALA A 9 9.86 29.36 23.28
CA ALA A 9 10.06 27.92 23.14
C ALA A 9 8.73 27.16 22.99
N GLU A 10 7.69 27.56 23.72
CA GLU A 10 6.34 26.97 23.59
C GLU A 10 5.72 27.23 22.21
N LYS A 11 5.94 28.42 21.65
CA LYS A 11 5.49 28.76 20.30
C LYS A 11 6.24 27.93 19.26
N GLU A 12 7.56 27.85 19.36
CA GLU A 12 8.41 27.04 18.46
C GLU A 12 8.03 25.56 18.50
N LEU A 13 7.78 25.00 19.69
CA LEU A 13 7.31 23.61 19.82
C LEU A 13 5.95 23.39 19.15
N ARG A 14 5.02 24.34 19.29
CA ARG A 14 3.70 24.26 18.66
C ARG A 14 3.79 24.34 17.13
N ASP A 15 4.63 25.24 16.63
CA ASP A 15 4.83 25.41 15.20
C ASP A 15 5.52 24.17 14.60
N ALA A 16 6.58 23.66 15.25
CA ALA A 16 7.24 22.42 14.86
C ALA A 16 6.31 21.19 14.89
N ALA A 17 5.39 21.11 15.86
CA ALA A 17 4.43 20.01 15.93
C ALA A 17 3.46 20.03 14.72
N ARG A 18 2.98 21.22 14.33
CA ARG A 18 2.12 21.38 13.14
C ARG A 18 2.87 21.07 11.85
N ASP A 19 4.13 21.47 11.75
CA ASP A 19 4.97 21.19 10.59
C ASP A 19 5.23 19.69 10.46
N LEU A 20 5.51 19.00 11.57
CA LEU A 20 5.67 17.55 11.59
C LEU A 20 4.39 16.82 11.18
N GLU A 21 3.22 17.28 11.64
CA GLU A 21 1.94 16.70 11.25
C GLU A 21 1.68 16.84 9.75
N ARG A 22 1.96 18.01 9.17
CA ARG A 22 1.87 18.25 7.72
C ARG A 22 2.85 17.36 6.94
N ALA A 23 4.13 17.37 7.32
CA ALA A 23 5.16 16.57 6.67
C ALA A 23 4.86 15.06 6.74
N ARG A 24 4.25 14.60 7.84
CA ARG A 24 3.79 13.22 7.98
C ARG A 24 2.64 12.93 7.01
N GLY A 25 1.68 13.85 6.85
CA GLY A 25 0.61 13.73 5.86
C GLY A 25 1.16 13.57 4.45
N GLU A 26 1.98 14.52 4.03
CA GLU A 26 2.64 14.54 2.72
C GLU A 26 3.43 13.25 2.46
N PHE A 27 4.20 12.78 3.45
CA PHE A 27 4.95 11.53 3.32
C PHE A 27 4.04 10.30 3.13
N ASN A 28 2.89 10.23 3.83
CA ASN A 28 1.96 9.11 3.67
C ASN A 28 1.25 9.16 2.32
N ASP A 29 0.91 10.36 1.83
CA ASP A 29 0.29 10.56 0.54
C ASP A 29 1.25 10.16 -0.59
N ASP A 30 2.51 10.62 -0.51
CA ASP A 30 3.57 10.25 -1.45
C ASP A 30 3.85 8.75 -1.46
N ALA A 31 3.92 8.12 -0.27
CA ALA A 31 4.12 6.68 -0.16
C ALA A 31 2.95 5.89 -0.76
N THR A 32 1.72 6.35 -0.52
CA THR A 32 0.51 5.73 -1.07
C THR A 32 0.45 5.89 -2.59
N ALA A 33 0.76 7.08 -3.11
CA ALA A 33 0.81 7.35 -4.54
C ALA A 33 1.82 6.45 -5.24
N LYS A 34 3.07 6.41 -4.75
CA LYS A 34 4.12 5.54 -5.30
C LYS A 34 3.72 4.06 -5.26
N ARG A 35 3.20 3.58 -4.13
CA ARG A 35 2.74 2.19 -4.02
C ARG A 35 1.66 1.87 -5.06
N ASN A 36 0.69 2.77 -5.24
CA ASN A 36 -0.39 2.58 -6.19
C ASN A 36 0.12 2.64 -7.65
N GLU A 37 1.09 3.49 -7.95
CA GLU A 37 1.74 3.53 -9.27
C GLU A 37 2.46 2.22 -9.59
N GLU A 38 3.30 1.74 -8.68
CA GLU A 38 4.01 0.47 -8.85
C GLU A 38 3.03 -0.70 -8.97
N MET A 39 1.98 -0.72 -8.13
CA MET A 39 0.93 -1.73 -8.21
C MET A 39 0.20 -1.69 -9.56
N SER A 40 -0.10 -0.50 -10.09
CA SER A 40 -0.74 -0.36 -11.40
C SER A 40 0.18 -0.84 -12.53
N ARG A 41 1.49 -0.56 -12.45
CA ARG A 41 2.47 -1.08 -13.42
C ARG A 41 2.54 -2.61 -13.36
N LEU A 42 2.63 -3.19 -12.16
CA LEU A 42 2.62 -4.64 -11.97
C LEU A 42 1.38 -5.30 -12.55
N GLN A 43 0.19 -4.75 -12.29
CA GLN A 43 -1.07 -5.27 -12.85
C GLN A 43 -1.09 -5.21 -14.38
N LYS A 44 -0.56 -4.15 -14.99
CA LYS A 44 -0.46 -4.04 -16.46
C LYS A 44 0.48 -5.10 -17.04
N THR A 45 1.69 -5.22 -16.51
CA THR A 45 2.66 -6.23 -16.95
C THR A 45 2.11 -7.65 -16.78
N LEU A 46 1.46 -7.93 -15.65
CA LEU A 46 0.79 -9.20 -15.42
C LEU A 46 -0.33 -9.45 -16.43
N GLY A 47 -1.20 -8.47 -16.66
CA GLY A 47 -2.30 -8.60 -17.62
C GLY A 47 -1.85 -8.81 -19.07
N GLU A 48 -0.74 -8.20 -19.46
CA GLU A 48 -0.10 -8.43 -20.76
C GLU A 48 0.45 -9.86 -20.88
N GLU A 49 1.14 -10.35 -19.86
CA GLU A 49 1.69 -11.71 -19.85
C GLU A 49 0.58 -12.75 -19.85
N VAL A 50 -0.46 -12.57 -19.03
CA VAL A 50 -1.65 -13.42 -19.00
C VAL A 50 -2.28 -13.50 -20.39
N ARG A 51 -2.42 -12.36 -21.08
CA ARG A 51 -2.97 -12.31 -22.44
C ARG A 51 -2.07 -13.00 -23.47
N SER A 52 -0.75 -12.83 -23.35
CA SER A 52 0.24 -13.51 -24.19
C SER A 52 0.14 -15.03 -24.04
N TYR A 53 0.14 -15.49 -22.79
CA TYR A 53 -0.02 -16.90 -22.44
C TYR A 53 -1.35 -17.46 -22.95
N ALA A 54 -2.44 -16.70 -22.78
CA ALA A 54 -3.77 -17.13 -23.23
C ALA A 54 -3.86 -17.30 -24.74
N LYS A 55 -3.27 -16.39 -25.51
CA LYS A 55 -3.20 -16.53 -26.97
C LYS A 55 -2.35 -17.73 -27.40
N ALA A 56 -1.23 -17.97 -26.72
CA ALA A 56 -0.36 -19.11 -27.03
C ALA A 56 -1.06 -20.46 -26.75
N GLN A 57 -1.90 -20.52 -25.72
CA GLN A 57 -2.65 -21.71 -25.33
C GLN A 57 -4.07 -21.79 -25.92
N ASN A 58 -4.49 -20.79 -26.72
CA ASN A 58 -5.83 -20.69 -27.32
C ASN A 58 -6.98 -20.70 -26.29
N TYR A 59 -6.83 -19.98 -25.18
CA TYR A 59 -7.93 -19.76 -24.24
C TYR A 59 -8.83 -18.61 -24.70
N ASP A 60 -10.14 -18.83 -24.65
CA ASP A 60 -11.15 -17.81 -24.99
C ASP A 60 -11.59 -16.96 -23.80
N LEU A 61 -11.50 -17.51 -22.58
CA LEU A 61 -11.92 -16.85 -21.34
C LEU A 61 -10.97 -17.18 -20.19
N ILE A 62 -10.64 -16.17 -19.39
CA ILE A 62 -9.87 -16.30 -18.15
C ILE A 62 -10.70 -15.69 -17.03
N LEU A 63 -10.82 -16.44 -15.93
CA LEU A 63 -11.53 -15.99 -14.74
C LEU A 63 -10.52 -15.64 -13.65
N THR A 64 -10.71 -14.51 -12.98
CA THR A 64 -9.90 -14.13 -11.81
C THR A 64 -10.41 -14.87 -10.57
N GLY A 65 -9.50 -15.25 -9.67
CA GLY A 65 -9.83 -16.05 -8.49
C GLY A 65 -10.93 -15.45 -7.59
N GLU A 66 -11.09 -14.12 -7.58
CA GLU A 66 -12.15 -13.42 -6.83
C GLU A 66 -13.56 -13.70 -7.36
N SER A 67 -13.69 -14.08 -8.64
CA SER A 67 -14.98 -14.35 -9.29
C SER A 67 -15.35 -15.84 -9.31
N VAL A 68 -14.46 -16.71 -8.83
CA VAL A 68 -14.59 -18.17 -8.94
C VAL A 68 -14.88 -18.77 -7.56
N VAL A 69 -16.08 -19.35 -7.41
CA VAL A 69 -16.46 -20.07 -6.16
C VAL A 69 -15.76 -21.43 -6.06
N TYR A 70 -15.55 -22.11 -7.19
CA TYR A 70 -14.86 -23.39 -7.27
C TYR A 70 -14.30 -23.62 -8.69
N ALA A 71 -13.04 -24.03 -8.78
CA ALA A 71 -12.42 -24.53 -9.99
C ALA A 71 -11.53 -25.73 -9.65
N ALA A 72 -11.49 -26.74 -10.53
CA ALA A 72 -10.57 -27.85 -10.35
C ALA A 72 -9.12 -27.36 -10.56
N PRO A 73 -8.12 -27.95 -9.86
CA PRO A 73 -6.71 -27.55 -9.98
C PRO A 73 -6.16 -27.64 -11.41
N ALA A 74 -6.72 -28.52 -12.23
CA ALA A 74 -6.35 -28.67 -13.64
C ALA A 74 -6.66 -27.42 -14.49
N TYR A 75 -7.54 -26.53 -14.03
CA TYR A 75 -7.89 -25.27 -14.70
C TYR A 75 -7.12 -24.07 -14.13
N ASP A 76 -6.29 -24.26 -13.10
CA ASP A 76 -5.47 -23.18 -12.55
C ASP A 76 -4.22 -22.96 -13.41
N ILE A 77 -4.26 -21.87 -14.18
CA ILE A 77 -3.15 -21.44 -15.04
C ILE A 77 -2.15 -20.54 -14.31
N THR A 78 -2.46 -20.12 -13.07
CA THR A 78 -1.61 -19.24 -12.24
C THR A 78 -0.18 -19.74 -12.10
N PRO A 79 0.10 -21.01 -11.74
CA PRO A 79 1.47 -21.49 -11.60
C PRO A 79 2.26 -21.47 -12.92
N ALA A 80 1.59 -21.73 -14.05
CA ALA A 80 2.23 -21.68 -15.36
C ALA A 80 2.65 -20.25 -15.75
N ILE A 81 1.77 -19.27 -15.50
CA ILE A 81 2.06 -17.85 -15.75
C ILE A 81 3.15 -17.33 -14.82
N LEU A 82 3.13 -17.72 -13.53
CA LEU A 82 4.19 -17.37 -12.59
C LEU A 82 5.56 -17.90 -13.03
N ALA A 83 5.62 -19.14 -13.52
CA ALA A 83 6.87 -19.70 -14.04
C ALA A 83 7.38 -18.92 -15.27
N ALA A 84 6.48 -18.55 -16.20
CA ALA A 84 6.83 -17.74 -17.36
C ALA A 84 7.35 -16.34 -16.97
N LEU A 85 6.68 -15.69 -16.00
CA LEU A 85 7.09 -14.40 -15.46
C LEU A 85 8.45 -14.47 -14.76
N GLN A 86 8.69 -15.50 -13.94
CA GLN A 86 9.96 -15.69 -13.24
C GLN A 86 11.11 -15.95 -14.22
N ALA A 87 10.90 -16.76 -15.24
CA ALA A 87 11.90 -17.00 -16.28
C ALA A 87 12.28 -15.71 -17.03
N ARG A 88 11.30 -14.83 -17.26
CA ARG A 88 11.50 -13.52 -17.91
C ARG A 88 12.10 -12.47 -16.96
N SER A 89 11.72 -12.49 -15.67
CA SER A 89 12.19 -11.54 -14.66
C SER A 89 13.57 -11.88 -14.10
N ALA A 90 14.01 -13.15 -14.13
CA ALA A 90 15.38 -13.53 -13.78
C ALA A 90 16.45 -12.94 -14.72
N ALA A 91 16.03 -12.40 -15.88
CA ALA A 91 16.87 -11.65 -16.80
C ALA A 91 16.96 -10.14 -16.48
N ALA A 92 16.24 -9.63 -15.48
CA ALA A 92 16.34 -8.24 -15.02
C ALA A 92 16.89 -8.21 -13.58
N PRO A 93 17.94 -7.43 -13.27
CA PRO A 93 18.52 -7.42 -11.94
C PRO A 93 17.49 -6.91 -10.94
N ALA A 94 17.18 -7.77 -9.96
CA ALA A 94 16.28 -7.49 -8.86
C ALA A 94 16.86 -6.38 -7.98
N THR A 95 16.27 -5.19 -8.02
CA THR A 95 16.45 -4.21 -6.95
C THR A 95 15.60 -4.67 -5.76
N PRO A 96 16.19 -4.89 -4.58
CA PRO A 96 15.47 -5.44 -3.44
C PRO A 96 14.51 -4.40 -2.85
N ALA A 97 13.30 -4.88 -2.57
CA ALA A 97 12.38 -4.47 -1.51
C ALA A 97 12.38 -2.98 -1.11
N ALA A 98 11.38 -2.26 -1.61
CA ALA A 98 10.89 -1.05 -0.96
C ALA A 98 10.54 -1.36 0.51
N PRO A 99 10.81 -0.43 1.45
CA PRO A 99 10.57 -0.65 2.87
C PRO A 99 9.07 -0.82 3.11
N ALA A 100 8.73 -1.70 4.07
CA ALA A 100 7.37 -1.92 4.52
C ALA A 100 6.66 -0.58 4.83
N PRO A 101 5.36 -0.45 4.51
CA PRO A 101 4.62 0.76 4.83
C PRO A 101 4.69 1.00 6.35
N PRO A 102 4.94 2.24 6.81
CA PRO A 102 4.81 2.54 8.23
C PRO A 102 3.37 2.27 8.65
N ALA A 103 3.21 1.49 9.72
CA ALA A 103 1.90 1.30 10.33
C ALA A 103 1.26 2.69 10.59
N PRO A 104 -0.04 2.87 10.31
CA PRO A 104 -0.71 4.11 10.65
C PRO A 104 -0.51 4.38 12.15
N PRO A 105 -0.29 5.65 12.57
CA PRO A 105 -0.30 5.95 13.99
C PRO A 105 -1.63 5.47 14.54
N ALA A 106 -1.59 4.61 15.56
CA ALA A 106 -2.77 4.24 16.31
C ALA A 106 -3.47 5.53 16.72
N VAL A 107 -4.63 5.80 16.11
CA VAL A 107 -5.48 6.92 16.46
C VAL A 107 -5.94 6.63 17.89
N ALA A 108 -5.32 7.29 18.86
CA ALA A 108 -5.77 7.26 20.24
C ALA A 108 -7.18 7.86 20.26
N LYS A 109 -8.18 6.98 20.30
CA LYS A 109 -9.59 7.34 20.45
C LYS A 109 -9.71 8.20 21.72
N PRO A 110 -10.23 9.44 21.68
CA PRO A 110 -10.52 10.16 22.90
C PRO A 110 -11.62 9.41 23.66
N ALA A 111 -11.40 9.19 24.95
CA ALA A 111 -12.39 8.57 25.84
C ALA A 111 -13.71 9.38 25.82
N PRO A 112 -14.88 8.71 25.83
CA PRO A 112 -16.15 9.43 25.88
C PRO A 112 -16.32 10.14 27.25
N PRO A 113 -16.94 11.32 27.30
CA PRO A 113 -17.19 12.01 28.56
C PRO A 113 -18.23 11.25 29.39
N ALA A 114 -17.92 11.07 30.68
CA ALA A 114 -18.85 10.51 31.66
C ALA A 114 -20.09 11.41 31.77
N LYS A 115 -21.28 10.81 31.69
CA LYS A 115 -22.57 11.49 31.93
C LYS A 115 -22.63 11.93 33.40
N PRO A 116 -23.19 13.13 33.72
CA PRO A 116 -23.54 13.45 35.09
C PRO A 116 -24.84 12.71 35.46
N GLU A 117 -24.77 11.87 36.49
CA GLU A 117 -25.96 11.38 37.19
C GLU A 117 -26.69 12.57 37.84
N LYS A 118 -28.00 12.62 37.62
CA LYS A 118 -28.91 13.57 38.28
C LYS A 118 -29.17 13.09 39.70
N HIS A 119 -29.07 13.99 40.67
CA HIS A 119 -29.79 13.93 41.94
C HIS A 119 -30.99 14.88 41.88
#